data_AF-A0AAW6YLN6-F1
#
_entry.id   AF-A0AAW6YLN6-F1
#
_cell.length_a   1.000
_cell.length_b   1.000
_cell.length_c   1.000
_cell.angle_alpha   90.00
_cell.angle_beta   90.00
_cell.angle_gamma   90.00
#
_symmetry.space_group_name_H-M   'P 1'
#
loop_
_entity.id
_entity.type
_entity.pdbx_description
1 polymer ?
#
loop_
_entity_poly.entity_id
_entity_poly.type
_entity_poly.pdbx_seq_one_letter_code
_entity_poly.pdbx_strand_id
1 'polypeptide(L)' 'LQRRALRERIFANPEEKNWLNALLHPLIQQETQHQIQQATSPYVLWVVPLLVENSLYKKANRVLVVDVSPETQLKRTMQR' A
#
# COMPACT_ATOMS: atom_id res chain seq x y z
N LEU A 1 -6.49 -5.90 -16.91
CA LEU A 1 -5.96 -6.93 -15.99
C LEU A 1 -7.10 -7.54 -15.17
N GLN A 2 -7.25 -8.87 -15.17
CA GLN A 2 -8.25 -9.57 -14.34
C GLN A 2 -7.77 -9.63 -12.88
N ARG A 3 -7.87 -8.52 -12.16
CA ARG A 3 -7.35 -8.37 -10.79
C ARG A 3 -7.96 -9.38 -9.80
N ARG A 4 -9.21 -9.77 -10.01
CA ARG A 4 -9.90 -10.77 -9.18
C ARG A 4 -9.28 -12.16 -9.31
N ALA A 5 -9.09 -12.65 -10.53
CA ALA A 5 -8.47 -13.95 -10.78
C ALA A 5 -7.02 -13.99 -10.26
N LEU A 6 -6.25 -12.91 -10.48
CA LEU A 6 -4.90 -12.78 -9.94
C LEU A 6 -4.91 -12.85 -8.40
N ARG A 7 -5.86 -12.16 -7.76
CA ARG A 7 -6.04 -12.18 -6.31
C ARG A 7 -6.33 -13.59 -5.82
N GLU A 8 -7.33 -14.26 -6.37
CA GLU A 8 -7.69 -15.63 -5.99
C GLU A 8 -6.47 -16.57 -6.08
N ARG A 9 -5.69 -16.44 -7.15
CA ARG A 9 -4.47 -17.23 -7.38
C ARG A 9 -3.37 -16.98 -6.33
N ILE A 10 -2.98 -15.73 -6.09
CA ILE A 10 -1.91 -15.41 -5.14
C ILE A 10 -2.32 -15.60 -3.67
N PHE A 11 -3.61 -15.59 -3.35
CA PHE A 11 -4.09 -15.91 -2.01
C PHE A 11 -4.14 -17.43 -1.77
N ALA A 12 -4.29 -18.23 -2.84
CA ALA A 12 -4.21 -19.69 -2.76
C ALA A 12 -2.77 -20.22 -2.71
N ASN A 13 -1.80 -19.51 -3.30
CA ASN A 13 -0.39 -19.92 -3.34
C ASN A 13 0.57 -18.84 -2.79
N PRO A 14 1.17 -19.06 -1.61
CA PRO A 14 2.15 -18.14 -1.02
C PRO A 14 3.39 -17.88 -1.88
N GLU A 15 3.86 -18.87 -2.66
CA GLU A 15 5.03 -18.69 -3.52
C GLU A 15 4.75 -17.71 -4.65
N GLU A 16 3.58 -17.80 -5.27
CA GLU A 16 3.16 -16.87 -6.31
C GLU A 16 2.93 -15.46 -5.78
N LYS A 17 2.43 -15.33 -4.54
CA LYS A 17 2.34 -14.05 -3.85
C LYS A 17 3.72 -13.43 -3.67
N ASN A 18 4.70 -14.23 -3.23
CA ASN A 18 6.07 -13.76 -3.04
C ASN A 18 6.71 -13.35 -4.37
N TRP A 19 6.54 -14.14 -5.42
CA TRP A 19 7.01 -13.81 -6.77
C TRP A 19 6.40 -12.50 -7.28
N LEU A 20 5.07 -12.35 -7.15
CA LEU A 20 4.38 -11.13 -7.59
C LEU A 20 4.85 -9.90 -6.81
N ASN A 21 5.01 -10.02 -5.49
CA ASN A 21 5.52 -8.94 -4.65
C ASN A 21 6.96 -8.57 -5.01
N ALA A 22 7.83 -9.57 -5.26
CA ALA A 22 9.21 -9.34 -5.67
C ALA A 22 9.32 -8.61 -7.02
N LEU A 23 8.40 -8.88 -7.95
CA LEU A 23 8.31 -8.15 -9.22
C LEU A 23 7.77 -6.72 -9.03
N LEU A 24 6.69 -6.56 -8.27
CA LEU A 24 5.98 -5.29 -8.18
C LEU A 24 6.62 -4.28 -7.22
N HIS A 25 7.20 -4.72 -6.10
CA HIS A 25 7.74 -3.80 -5.08
C HIS A 25 8.83 -2.86 -5.64
N PRO A 26 9.83 -3.32 -6.42
CA PRO A 26 10.83 -2.42 -7.01
C PRO A 26 10.22 -1.41 -7.98
N LEU A 27 9.28 -1.86 -8.83
CA LEU A 27 8.61 -1.00 -9.82
C LEU A 27 7.76 0.08 -9.14
N ILE A 28 7.00 -0.29 -8.10
CA ILE A 28 6.19 0.64 -7.32
C ILE A 28 7.09 1.65 -6.60
N GLN A 29 8.22 1.21 -6.04
CA GLN A 29 9.16 2.13 -5.38
C GLN A 29 9.78 3.13 -6.36
N GLN A 30 10.19 2.68 -7.54
CA GLN A 30 10.73 3.55 -8.59
C GLN A 30 9.70 4.60 -9.03
N GLU A 31 8.47 4.17 -9.32
CA GLU A 31 7.40 5.08 -9.73
C GLU A 31 7.03 6.06 -8.63
N THR A 32 6.96 5.60 -7.38
CA THR A 32 6.71 6.47 -6.22
C THR A 32 7.78 7.55 -6.10
N GLN A 33 9.06 7.18 -6.22
CA GLN A 33 10.17 8.12 -6.12
C GLN A 33 10.17 9.14 -7.28
N HIS A 34 9.83 8.68 -8.48
CA HIS A 34 9.67 9.51 -9.66
C HIS A 34 8.55 10.56 -9.46
N GLN A 35 7.37 10.15 -8.98
CA GLN A 35 6.26 11.07 -8.70
C GLN A 35 6.59 12.07 -7.59
N ILE A 36 7.29 11.63 -6.53
CA ILE A 36 7.74 12.54 -5.46
C ILE A 36 8.70 13.60 -5.99
N GLN A 37 9.62 13.23 -6.90
CA GLN A 37 10.57 14.18 -7.49
C GLN A 37 9.90 15.18 -8.45
N GLN A 38 8.80 14.79 -9.09
CA GLN A 38 8.06 15.64 -10.01
C GLN A 38 7.04 16.56 -9.33
N ALA A 39 6.73 16.32 -8.05
CA ALA A 39 5.78 17.15 -7.33
C ALA A 39 6.29 18.59 -7.18
N THR A 40 5.48 19.54 -7.63
CA THR A 40 5.72 20.98 -7.47
C THR A 40 5.02 21.56 -6.24
N SER A 41 4.21 20.76 -5.55
CA SER A 41 3.52 21.15 -4.32
C SER A 41 4.48 21.26 -3.14
N PRO A 42 4.15 22.05 -2.10
CA PRO A 42 5.00 22.16 -0.91
C PRO A 42 5.16 20.84 -0.13
N TYR A 43 4.25 19.88 -0.33
CA TYR A 43 4.31 18.54 0.25
C TYR A 43 3.60 17.50 -0.63
N VAL A 44 3.89 16.23 -0.38
CA VAL A 44 3.25 15.06 -1.02
C VAL A 44 2.56 14.23 0.06
N LEU A 45 1.31 13.83 -0.19
CA LEU A 45 0.63 12.85 0.65
C LEU A 45 0.91 11.44 0.14
N TRP A 46 1.81 10.74 0.81
CA TRP A 46 2.19 9.38 0.46
C TRP A 46 1.35 8.35 1.23
N VAL A 47 0.31 7.81 0.57
CA VAL A 47 -0.63 6.85 1.17
C VAL A 47 -0.19 5.42 0.85
N VAL A 48 0.36 4.72 1.85
CA VAL A 48 0.87 3.35 1.69
C VAL A 48 0.19 2.39 2.67
N PRO A 49 -0.38 1.27 2.19
CA PRO A 49 -0.82 0.19 3.07
C PRO A 49 0.37 -0.39 3.85
N LEU A 50 0.18 -0.71 5.13
CA LEU A 50 1.21 -1.32 5.97
C LEU A 50 2.51 -0.47 6.05
N LEU A 51 2.35 0.85 6.15
CA LEU A 51 3.47 1.81 6.20
C LEU A 51 4.43 1.50 7.37
N VAL A 52 3.88 1.14 8.53
CA VAL A 52 4.64 0.91 9.77
C VAL A 52 5.34 -0.44 9.72
N GLU A 53 4.60 -1.47 9.33
CA GLU A 53 5.04 -2.86 9.24
C GLU A 53 6.19 -3.02 8.25
N ASN A 54 6.16 -2.26 7.15
CA ASN A 54 7.23 -2.24 6.15
C ASN A 54 8.37 -1.25 6.49
N SER A 55 8.36 -0.63 7.68
CA SER A 55 9.33 0.39 8.11
C SER A 55 9.48 1.59 7.16
N LEU A 56 8.50 1.84 6.30
CA LEU A 56 8.52 2.90 5.30
C LEU A 56 8.34 4.28 5.93
N TYR A 57 7.77 4.35 7.13
CA TYR A 57 7.65 5.57 7.92
C TYR A 57 8.97 6.32 8.12
N LYS A 58 10.11 5.61 8.10
CA LYS A 58 11.46 6.22 8.20
C LYS A 58 11.84 7.08 7.00
N LYS A 59 11.18 6.88 5.86
CA LYS A 59 11.40 7.65 4.62
C LYS A 59 10.47 8.85 4.49
N ALA A 60 9.50 9.01 5.39
CA ALA A 60 8.56 10.12 5.38
C ALA A 60 9.02 11.23 6.33
N ASN A 61 8.78 12.50 5.96
CA ASN A 61 9.06 13.62 6.87
C ASN A 61 8.11 13.67 8.07
N ARG A 62 6.87 13.20 7.89
CA ARG A 62 5.84 13.11 8.92
C ARG A 62 4.97 11.88 8.68
N VAL A 63 4.42 11.33 9.75
CA VAL A 63 3.50 10.18 9.71
C VAL A 63 2.15 10.62 10.25
N LEU A 64 1.09 10.41 9.46
CA LEU A 64 -0.30 10.62 9.86
C LEU A 64 -0.99 9.27 9.96
N VAL A 65 -1.47 8.93 11.16
CA VAL A 65 -2.27 7.73 11.40
C VAL A 65 -3.73 8.15 11.56
N VAL A 66 -4.62 7.48 10.85
CA VAL A 66 -6.07 7.66 10.98
C VAL A 66 -6.62 6.42 11.67
N ASP A 67 -7.22 6.61 12.84
CA ASP A 67 -7.73 5.51 13.66
C ASP A 67 -9.23 5.68 13.97
N VAL A 68 -9.91 4.57 14.21
CA VAL A 68 -11.31 4.47 14.62
C VAL A 68 -11.50 3.26 15.53
N SER A 69 -12.52 3.29 16.38
CA SER A 69 -12.92 2.13 17.19
C SER A 69 -13.16 0.88 16.33
N PRO A 70 -12.80 -0.34 16.79
CA PRO A 70 -13.03 -1.59 16.05
C PRO A 70 -14.48 -1.78 15.58
N GLU A 71 -15.45 -1.36 16.38
CA GLU A 71 -16.89 -1.45 16.07
C GLU A 71 -17.24 -0.61 14.84
N THR A 72 -16.68 0.61 14.77
CA THR A 72 -16.84 1.51 13.62
C THR A 72 -16.15 0.93 12.38
N GLN A 73 -14.98 0.31 12.52
CA GLN A 73 -14.27 -0.34 11.41
C GLN A 73 -15.10 -1.49 10.83
N LEU A 74 -15.65 -2.37 11.68
CA LEU A 74 -16.50 -3.49 11.27
C LEU A 74 -17.75 -3.01 10.54
N LYS A 75 -18.48 -2.07 11.16
CA LYS A 75 -19.72 -1.50 10.59
C LYS A 75 -19.49 -0.91 9.19
N ARG A 76 -18.40 -0.17 8.99
CA ARG A 76 -18.07 0.43 7.68
C ARG A 76 -17.60 -0.61 6.65
N THR A 77 -16.89 -1.64 7.08
CA THR A 77 -16.38 -2.68 6.17
C THR A 77 -17.52 -3.53 5.61
N MET A 78 -18.55 -3.84 6.42
CA MET A 78 -19.72 -4.60 5.97
C MET A 78 -20.64 -3.84 4.99
N GLN A 79 -20.52 -2.52 4.92
CA GLN A 79 -21.34 -1.67 4.04
C GLN A 79 -20.73 -1.42 2.65
N ARG A 80 -19.48 -1.84 2.41
CA ARG A 80 -18.74 -1.65 1.16
C ARG A 80 -18.74 -2.92 0.34
#